data_AF-A0A944X2B5-F1
#
_entry.id   AF-A0A944X2B5-F1
#
_cell.length_a   1.000
_cell.length_b   1.000
_cell.length_c   1.000
_cell.angle_alpha   90.00
_cell.angle_beta   90.00
_cell.angle_gamma   90.00
#
_symmetry.space_group_name_H-M   'P 1'
#
loop_
_entity.id
_entity.type
_entity.pdbx_description
1 polymer ?
#
loop_
_entity_poly.entity_id
_entity_poly.type
_entity_poly.pdbx_seq_one_letter_code
_entity_poly.pdbx_strand_id
1 'polypeptide(L)' 'MKNYEIRNEENIIVGFDLLFMFYGNLWESILDRLDHQYDGHVSTIQHEGHKYRIYRKI' A
#
# COMPACT_ATOMS: atom_id res chain seq x y z
N MET A 1 5.10 -0.99 -14.61
CA MET A 1 5.47 -1.79 -13.42
C MET A 1 4.85 -1.11 -12.21
N LYS A 2 4.19 -1.85 -11.31
CA LYS A 2 3.61 -1.24 -10.10
C LYS A 2 4.74 -0.87 -9.14
N ASN A 3 4.91 0.42 -8.86
CA ASN A 3 5.99 0.96 -8.02
C ASN A 3 5.71 0.86 -6.51
N TYR A 4 4.82 -0.05 -6.12
CA TYR A 4 4.39 -0.21 -4.75
C TYR A 4 4.54 -1.65 -4.29
N GLU A 5 4.57 -1.84 -2.99
CA GLU A 5 4.42 -3.13 -2.35
C GLU A 5 3.63 -2.96 -1.06
N ILE A 6 2.97 -4.04 -0.67
CA ILE A 6 2.18 -4.10 0.56
C ILE A 6 2.81 -5.19 1.39
N ARG A 7 3.11 -4.90 2.64
CA ARG A 7 3.67 -5.86 3.57
C ARG A 7 2.70 -6.06 4.73
N ASN A 8 2.48 -7.31 5.13
CA ASN A 8 1.75 -7.62 6.35
C ASN A 8 2.62 -7.34 7.60
N GLU A 9 2.12 -7.73 8.77
CA GLU A 9 2.80 -7.55 10.06
C GLU A 9 4.13 -8.31 10.16
N GLU A 10 4.25 -9.41 9.43
CA GLU A 10 5.43 -10.27 9.34
C GLU A 10 6.42 -9.80 8.25
N ASN A 11 6.19 -8.63 7.65
CA ASN A 11 6.94 -8.09 6.51
C ASN A 11 6.88 -8.93 5.23
N ILE A 12 5.89 -9.82 5.09
CA ILE A 12 5.67 -10.60 3.87
C ILE A 12 4.96 -9.73 2.83
N ILE A 13 5.46 -9.72 1.59
CA ILE A 13 4.84 -9.00 0.47
C ILE A 13 3.53 -9.70 0.08
N VAL A 14 2.43 -8.95 0.07
CA VAL A 14 1.10 -9.43 -0.31
C VAL A 14 0.60 -8.77 -1.60
N GLY A 15 -0.45 -9.34 -2.18
CA GLY A 15 -1.07 -8.87 -3.41
C GLY A 15 -1.77 -7.52 -3.27
N PHE A 16 -2.02 -6.87 -4.40
CA PHE A 16 -2.69 -5.56 -4.46
C PHE A 16 -4.20 -5.62 -4.27
N ASP A 17 -4.78 -6.80 -4.09
CA ASP A 17 -6.23 -6.99 -3.90
C ASP A 17 -6.75 -6.11 -2.77
N LEU A 18 -5.96 -5.94 -1.71
CA LEU A 18 -6.26 -5.03 -0.61
C LEU A 18 -6.45 -3.57 -1.07
N LEU A 19 -5.63 -3.08 -2.00
CA LEU A 19 -5.76 -1.72 -2.52
C LEU A 19 -6.99 -1.59 -3.41
N PHE A 20 -7.28 -2.60 -4.23
CA PHE A 20 -8.50 -2.61 -5.03
C PHE A 20 -9.76 -2.63 -4.15
N MET A 21 -9.75 -3.36 -3.03
CA MET A 21 -10.87 -3.36 -2.08
C MET A 21 -11.09 -1.99 -1.43
N PHE A 22 -10.02 -1.27 -1.06
CA PHE A 22 -10.14 0.00 -0.33
C PHE A 22 -10.28 1.23 -1.24
N TYR A 23 -9.63 1.23 -2.40
CA TYR A 23 -9.48 2.40 -3.26
C TYR A 23 -9.96 2.16 -4.70
N GLY A 24 -10.42 0.95 -5.02
CA GLY A 24 -10.88 0.59 -6.36
C GLY A 24 -9.78 0.71 -7.41
N ASN A 25 -10.16 0.95 -8.66
CA ASN A 25 -9.21 1.15 -9.78
C ASN A 25 -8.37 2.42 -9.65
N LEU A 26 -8.70 3.32 -8.72
CA LEU A 26 -8.01 4.60 -8.52
C LEU A 26 -6.88 4.51 -7.49
N TRP A 27 -6.59 3.31 -6.97
CA TRP A 27 -5.63 3.13 -5.89
C TRP A 27 -4.25 3.71 -6.22
N GLU A 28 -3.76 3.57 -7.46
CA GLU A 28 -2.48 4.12 -7.88
C GLU A 28 -2.48 5.65 -7.75
N SER A 29 -3.50 6.32 -8.31
CA SER A 29 -3.61 7.78 -8.23
C SER A 29 -3.78 8.28 -6.78
N ILE A 30 -4.42 7.51 -5.91
CA ILE A 30 -4.57 7.87 -4.50
C ILE A 30 -3.23 7.78 -3.79
N LEU A 31 -2.48 6.70 -3.97
CA LEU A 31 -1.15 6.54 -3.36
C LEU A 31 -0.15 7.56 -3.89
N ASP A 32 -0.21 7.93 -5.18
CA ASP A 32 0.60 8.99 -5.76
C ASP A 32 0.27 10.37 -5.18
N ARG A 33 -0.97 10.61 -4.71
CA ARG A 33 -1.35 11.88 -4.05
C ARG A 33 -1.02 11.92 -2.57
N LEU A 34 -0.94 10.76 -1.92
CA LEU A 34 -0.45 10.64 -0.54
C LEU A 34 1.07 10.85 -0.45
N ASP A 35 1.73 11.11 -1.58
CA ASP A 35 3.15 11.44 -1.72
C ASP A 35 3.48 12.78 -1.05
N HIS A 36 3.66 12.74 0.27
CA HIS A 36 4.11 13.86 1.09
C HIS A 36 5.48 13.53 1.69
N GLN A 37 6.47 13.23 0.84
CA GLN A 37 7.87 12.98 1.20
C GLN A 37 8.12 11.73 2.07
N TYR A 38 9.33 11.18 1.92
CA TYR A 38 9.91 10.00 2.58
C TYR A 38 9.62 8.63 1.92
N ASP A 39 10.44 8.34 0.91
CA ASP A 39 11.13 7.08 0.65
C ASP A 39 10.76 5.95 1.62
N GLY A 40 10.08 4.94 1.09
CA GLY A 40 9.70 3.76 1.85
C GLY A 40 8.22 3.73 2.15
N HIS A 41 7.71 4.38 3.20
CA HIS A 41 6.36 4.13 3.73
C HIS A 41 5.32 5.17 3.27
N VAL A 42 4.20 4.72 2.68
CA VAL A 42 3.15 5.57 2.09
C VAL A 42 1.91 5.64 2.97
N SER A 43 1.43 4.49 3.44
CA SER A 43 0.17 4.41 4.19
C SER A 43 0.05 3.08 4.94
N THR A 44 -0.94 2.99 5.83
CA THR A 44 -1.29 1.77 6.57
C THR A 44 -2.77 1.49 6.41
N ILE A 45 -3.10 0.25 6.04
CA ILE A 45 -4.48 -0.27 6.03
C ILE A 45 -4.66 -1.24 7.19
N GLN A 46 -5.78 -1.16 7.90
CA GLN A 46 -6.23 -2.20 8.81
C GLN A 46 -7.39 -2.96 8.17
N HIS A 47 -7.29 -4.28 8.07
CA HIS A 47 -8.31 -5.13 7.48
C HIS A 47 -8.36 -6.48 8.21
N GLU A 48 -9.55 -6.86 8.66
CA GLU A 48 -9.81 -8.12 9.39
C GLU A 48 -8.89 -8.33 10.62
N GLY A 49 -8.58 -7.26 11.34
CA GLY A 49 -7.70 -7.31 12.50
C GLY A 49 -6.20 -7.36 12.18
N HIS A 50 -5.83 -7.38 10.89
CA HIS A 50 -4.45 -7.34 10.43
C HIS A 50 -4.02 -5.95 9.96
N LYS A 51 -2.75 -5.64 10.17
CA LYS A 51 -2.13 -4.40 9.71
C LYS A 51 -1.28 -4.61 8.47
N TYR A 52 -1.56 -3.82 7.44
CA TYR A 52 -0.84 -3.83 6.17
C TYR A 52 -0.18 -2.48 5.94
N ARG A 53 1.13 -2.50 5.69
CA ARG A 53 1.91 -1.31 5.42
C ARG A 53 2.20 -1.23 3.93
N ILE A 54 1.93 -0.07 3.33
CA ILE A 54 2.12 0.18 1.91
C ILE A 54 3.41 0.96 1.74
N TYR A 55 4.26 0.48 0.83
CA TYR A 55 5.55 1.06 0.54
C TYR A 55 5.70 1.39 -0.94
N ARG A 56 6.51 2.40 -1.25
CA ARG A 56 6.99 2.67 -2.61
C ARG A 56 8.31 1.94 -2.82
N LYS A 57 8.43 1.25 -3.96
CA LYS A 57 9.69 0.65 -4.40
C LYS A 57 10.58 1.76 -4.95
N ILE A 58 11.82 1.84 -4.45
CA ILE A 58 12.89 2.72 -4.94
C ILE A 58 13.67 1.99 -6.02
#